data_AF-A0AA36B064-F1
#
_entry.id   AF-A0AA36B064-F1
#
_cell.length_a   1.000
_cell.length_b   1.000
_cell.length_c   1.000
_cell.angle_alpha   90.00
_cell.angle_beta   90.00
_cell.angle_gamma   90.00
#
_symmetry.space_group_name_H-M   'P 1'
#
loop_
_entity.id
_entity.type
_entity.pdbx_description
1 polymer ?
#
loop_
_entity_poly.entity_id
_entity_poly.type
_entity_poly.pdbx_seq_one_letter_code
_entity_poly.pdbx_strand_id
1 'polypeptide(L)' 'MQLVPGSWSYLEPGGTIDWSSKNNTCDETFQSPIDIITSEATDKRFPPFHMEHYSTTADGARIVNNGHTVICVVHICI' A
#
# COMPACT_ATOMS: atom_id res chain seq x y z
N MET A 1 -9.12 14.73 21.36
CA MET A 1 -9.01 13.25 21.31
C MET A 1 -7.56 12.95 20.99
N GLN A 2 -6.83 12.34 21.91
CA GLN A 2 -5.37 12.14 21.79
C GLN A 2 -5.09 10.86 21.01
N LEU A 3 -4.31 10.96 19.92
CA LEU A 3 -3.89 9.81 19.12
C LEU A 3 -2.91 8.94 19.90
N VAL A 4 -3.02 7.62 19.74
CA VAL A 4 -2.11 6.64 20.35
C VAL A 4 -0.70 6.82 19.76
N PRO A 5 0.40 6.68 20.52
CA PRO A 5 1.76 6.72 19.97
C PRO A 5 1.92 5.70 18.82
N GLY A 6 2.44 6.14 17.67
CA GLY A 6 2.53 5.33 16.45
C GLY A 6 1.25 5.28 15.60
N SER A 7 0.15 5.91 16.04
CA SER A 7 -1.08 6.07 15.25
C SER A 7 -0.90 7.17 14.20
N TRP A 8 -1.31 6.87 12.97
CA TRP A 8 -1.40 7.80 11.84
C TRP A 8 -2.86 7.89 11.36
N SER A 9 -3.16 8.89 10.55
CA SER A 9 -4.46 9.12 9.92
C SER A 9 -4.25 9.68 8.51
N TYR A 10 -5.28 9.66 7.67
CA TYR A 10 -5.26 10.36 6.38
C TYR A 10 -5.49 11.87 6.53
N LEU A 11 -6.26 12.28 7.55
CA LEU A 11 -6.61 13.67 7.82
C LEU A 11 -6.14 14.08 9.22
N GLU A 12 -6.07 15.38 9.46
CA GLU A 12 -5.68 15.91 10.76
C GLU A 12 -6.68 15.61 11.88
N PRO A 13 -6.19 15.39 13.12
CA PRO A 13 -4.79 15.35 13.52
C PRO A 13 -4.05 14.07 13.08
N GLY A 14 -2.74 14.16 12.84
CA GLY A 14 -1.89 13.03 12.45
C GLY A 14 -2.05 12.63 10.98
N GLY A 15 -2.41 13.61 10.15
CA GLY A 15 -2.58 13.45 8.71
C GLY A 15 -1.24 13.27 7.99
N THR A 16 -1.30 13.18 6.67
CA THR A 16 -0.16 12.82 5.82
C THR A 16 1.02 13.79 5.92
N ILE A 17 0.76 15.07 6.22
CA ILE A 17 1.81 16.10 6.40
C ILE A 17 2.68 15.78 7.64
N ASP A 18 2.09 15.15 8.65
CA ASP A 18 2.75 14.85 9.92
C ASP A 18 3.40 13.46 9.97
N TRP A 19 3.25 12.63 8.93
CA TRP A 19 3.76 11.25 8.96
C TRP A 19 5.28 11.20 9.15
N SER A 20 6.03 12.12 8.53
CA SER A 20 7.49 12.19 8.65
C SER A 20 7.97 12.48 10.07
N SER A 21 7.17 13.20 10.87
CA SER A 21 7.49 13.48 12.28
C SER A 21 7.52 12.21 13.15
N LYS A 22 6.84 11.14 12.71
CA LYS A 22 6.74 9.85 13.40
C LYS A 22 7.54 8.75 12.72
N ASN A 23 7.68 8.83 11.39
CA ASN A 23 8.44 7.89 10.59
C ASN A 23 9.22 8.64 9.51
N ASN A 24 10.53 8.78 9.72
CA ASN A 24 11.44 9.53 8.86
C ASN A 24 11.62 8.95 7.44
N THR A 25 11.05 7.78 7.14
CA THR A 25 11.05 7.28 5.76
C THR A 25 9.95 7.93 4.91
N CYS A 26 8.98 8.62 5.53
CA CYS A 26 7.82 9.19 4.82
C CYS A 26 8.11 10.50 4.07
N ASP A 27 9.28 11.12 4.29
CA ASP A 27 9.74 12.34 3.59
C ASP A 27 11.01 12.10 2.74
N GLU A 28 11.37 10.84 2.50
CA GLU A 28 12.47 10.49 1.61
C GLU A 28 12.13 10.72 0.11
N THR A 29 13.12 10.60 -0.77
CA THR A 29 12.98 10.98 -2.20
C THR A 29 12.25 9.97 -3.08
N PHE A 30 11.99 8.75 -2.61
CA PHE A 30 11.40 7.65 -3.39
C PHE A 30 10.04 7.20 -2.83
N GLN A 31 9.17 8.17 -2.52
CA GLN A 31 7.82 7.88 -2.03
C GLN A 31 6.85 7.52 -3.16
N SER A 32 5.76 6.85 -2.77
CA SER A 32 4.56 6.65 -3.57
C SER A 32 3.36 7.30 -2.87
N PRO A 33 2.28 7.67 -3.59
CA PRO A 33 2.08 7.54 -5.04
C PRO A 33 2.80 8.62 -5.86
N ILE A 34 2.92 8.38 -7.17
CA ILE A 34 3.37 9.37 -8.16
C ILE A 34 2.35 9.45 -9.30
N ASP A 35 2.36 10.56 -10.03
CA ASP A 35 1.69 10.64 -11.33
C ASP A 35 2.55 9.92 -12.39
N ILE A 36 1.92 9.05 -13.19
CA ILE A 36 2.60 8.30 -14.24
C ILE A 36 2.35 9.00 -15.57
N ILE A 37 3.32 9.82 -15.98
CA ILE A 37 3.30 10.50 -17.27
C ILE A 37 3.76 9.52 -18.35
N THR A 38 2.82 8.96 -19.11
CA THR A 38 3.07 7.88 -20.09
C THR A 38 4.10 8.26 -21.16
N SER A 39 4.17 9.53 -21.55
CA SER A 39 5.17 10.03 -22.51
C SER A 39 6.59 10.11 -21.95
N GLU A 40 6.76 10.08 -20.63
CA GLU A 40 8.06 10.08 -19.95
C GLU A 40 8.50 8.66 -19.52
N ALA A 41 7.60 7.68 -19.67
CA ALA A 41 7.92 6.29 -19.37
C ALA A 41 8.97 5.76 -20.37
N THR A 42 9.95 5.04 -19.84
CA THR A 42 10.91 4.33 -20.68
C THR A 42 10.31 3.01 -21.14
N ASP A 43 10.07 2.87 -22.44
CA ASP A 43 9.66 1.59 -23.02
C ASP A 43 10.82 0.60 -22.96
N LYS A 44 10.59 -0.53 -22.27
CA LYS A 44 11.57 -1.59 -22.09
C LYS A 44 10.87 -2.93 -22.18
N ARG A 45 11.48 -3.86 -22.93
CA ARG A 45 11.00 -5.24 -23.03
C ARG A 45 11.36 -5.98 -21.75
N PHE A 46 10.33 -6.42 -21.03
CA PHE A 46 10.44 -7.32 -19.89
C PHE A 46 9.78 -8.66 -20.26
N PRO A 47 10.15 -9.77 -19.59
CA PRO A 47 9.34 -10.98 -19.62
C PRO A 47 7.89 -10.68 -19.22
N PRO A 48 6.92 -11.42 -19.77
CA PRO A 48 5.54 -11.27 -19.34
C PRO A 48 5.38 -11.64 -17.85
N PHE A 49 4.37 -11.08 -17.20
CA PHE A 49 3.98 -11.53 -15.87
C PHE A 49 3.45 -12.97 -15.94
N HIS A 50 4.01 -13.85 -15.11
CA HIS A 50 3.54 -15.21 -14.93
C HIS A 50 2.69 -15.26 -13.65
N MET A 51 1.37 -15.35 -13.81
CA MET A 51 0.43 -15.38 -12.70
C MET A 51 0.07 -16.82 -12.37
N GLU A 52 0.71 -17.39 -11.35
CA GLU A 52 0.45 -18.76 -10.93
C GLU A 52 -0.71 -18.81 -9.93
N HIS A 53 -1.69 -19.68 -10.19
CA HIS A 53 -2.85 -19.91 -9.31
C HIS A 53 -3.81 -18.73 -9.07
N TYR A 54 -3.63 -17.59 -9.72
CA TYR A 54 -4.54 -16.43 -9.61
C TYR A 54 -5.98 -16.70 -10.09
N SER A 55 -6.21 -17.76 -10.86
CA SER A 55 -7.54 -18.23 -11.28
C SER A 55 -8.17 -19.25 -10.34
N THR A 56 -7.45 -19.66 -9.29
CA THR A 56 -7.98 -20.59 -8.29
C THR A 56 -8.76 -19.84 -7.22
N THR A 57 -9.74 -20.51 -6.61
CA THR A 57 -10.48 -19.91 -5.49
C THR A 57 -9.53 -19.69 -4.32
N ALA A 58 -9.55 -18.49 -3.76
CA ALA A 58 -8.78 -18.15 -2.56
C ALA A 58 -9.48 -18.70 -1.29
N ASP A 59 -9.53 -20.03 -1.17
CA ASP A 59 -10.15 -20.71 -0.04
C ASP A 59 -9.46 -20.31 1.28
N GLY A 60 -10.24 -19.91 2.27
CA GLY A 60 -9.71 -19.40 3.54
C GLY A 60 -9.21 -17.96 3.51
N ALA A 61 -9.37 -17.22 2.41
CA ALA A 61 -9.13 -15.77 2.40
C ALA A 61 -10.06 -15.06 3.39
N ARG A 62 -9.54 -14.00 4.03
CA ARG A 62 -10.26 -13.23 5.05
C ARG A 62 -10.32 -11.76 4.69
N ILE A 63 -11.48 -11.16 4.92
CA ILE A 63 -11.66 -9.71 4.78
C ILE A 63 -11.57 -9.08 6.18
N VAL A 64 -10.71 -8.07 6.34
CA VAL A 64 -10.45 -7.39 7.60
C VAL A 64 -10.50 -5.87 7.39
N ASN A 65 -11.32 -5.17 8.16
CA ASN A 65 -11.29 -3.71 8.21
C ASN A 65 -10.29 -3.27 9.30
N ASN A 66 -9.23 -2.56 8.94
CA ASN A 66 -8.23 -2.06 9.89
C ASN A 66 -8.43 -0.58 10.29
N GLY A 67 -9.60 0.00 9.98
CA GLY A 67 -9.92 1.41 10.21
C GLY A 67 -9.34 2.37 9.17
N HIS A 68 -8.45 1.91 8.29
CA HIS A 68 -7.81 2.71 7.24
C HIS A 68 -8.18 2.21 5.84
N THR A 69 -8.42 0.90 5.70
CA THR A 69 -8.89 0.26 4.48
C THR A 69 -9.55 -1.09 4.79
N VAL A 70 -10.14 -1.71 3.77
CA VAL A 70 -10.58 -3.12 3.79
C VAL A 70 -9.46 -3.97 3.18
N ILE A 71 -8.86 -4.83 3.99
CA ILE A 71 -7.77 -5.74 3.61
C ILE A 71 -8.36 -7.09 3.23
N CYS A 72 -7.92 -7.65 2.10
CA CYS A 72 -8.10 -9.06 1.79
C CYS A 72 -6.80 -9.81 2.14
N VAL A 73 -6.84 -10.62 3.20
CA VAL A 73 -5.74 -11.48 3.60
C VAL A 73 -5.89 -12.80 2.85
N VAL A 74 -5.03 -13.01 1.87
CA VAL A 74 -4.93 -14.27 1.13
C VAL A 74 -4.06 -15.26 1.91
N HIS A 75 -4.58 -16.45 2.17
CA HIS A 75 -3.79 -17.56 2.70
C HIS A 75 -3.27 -18.37 1.53
N ILE A 76 -1.96 -18.32 1.28
CA ILE A 76 -1.31 -19.22 0.33
C ILE A 76 -1.05 -20.51 1.09
N CYS A 77 -1.93 -21.49 0.93
CA CYS A 77 -1.64 -22.87 1.32
C CYS A 77 -0.69 -23.45 0.26
N ILE A 78 0.61 -23.50 0.59
CA ILE A 78 1.64 -24.21 -0.18
C ILE A 78 1.67 -25.68 0.23
#